data_AF-A0A7S2Q9A6-F1
#
_entry.id   AF-A0A7S2Q9A6-F1
#
_cell.length_a   1.000
_cell.length_b   1.000
_cell.length_c   1.000
_cell.angle_alpha   90.00
_cell.angle_beta   90.00
_cell.angle_gamma   90.00
#
_symmetry.space_group_name_H-M   'P 1'
#
loop_
_entity.id
_entity.type
_entity.pdbx_description
1 polymer ?
#
loop_
_entity_poly.entity_id
_entity_poly.type
_entity_poly.pdbx_seq_one_letter_code
_entity_poly.pdbx_strand_id
1 'polypeptide(L)'
;PTSAPCLVLHLSRALAGGAAGGAGPGASPDGSPAEAGEEDGEDEEVIDALTSGPAVPAPPSCPSVGSARHHEGLCRPCDFVHRGRCRAGSSCQFCHLCTAEDYFRRKSQRKMRRRILCRQQEREAA
;
A
#
# COMPACT_ATOMS: atom_id res chain seq x y z
N PRO A 1 -29.39 20.21 -29.73
CA PRO A 1 -29.68 18.79 -29.46
C PRO A 1 -29.23 17.87 -30.61
N THR A 2 -27.96 17.45 -30.57
CA THR A 2 -27.51 16.13 -31.03
C THR A 2 -26.28 15.78 -30.19
N SER A 3 -26.53 15.08 -29.09
CA SER A 3 -25.54 14.48 -28.22
C SER A 3 -24.80 13.39 -29.01
N ALA A 4 -23.59 13.67 -29.48
CA ALA A 4 -22.72 12.64 -30.03
C ALA A 4 -22.07 11.85 -28.88
N PRO A 5 -22.28 10.52 -28.78
CA PRO A 5 -21.66 9.72 -27.73
C PRO A 5 -20.17 9.52 -28.05
N CYS A 6 -19.29 9.74 -27.06
CA CYS A 6 -17.85 9.39 -27.10
C CYS A 6 -17.62 7.87 -27.13
N LEU A 7 -18.19 7.18 -28.10
CA LEU A 7 -18.09 5.74 -28.24
C LEU A 7 -16.77 5.35 -28.90
N VAL A 8 -15.89 4.85 -28.03
CA VAL A 8 -15.09 3.63 -28.22
C VAL A 8 -14.21 3.50 -29.47
N LEU A 9 -12.91 3.75 -29.30
CA LEU A 9 -11.91 2.91 -29.95
C LEU A 9 -11.50 1.80 -28.98
N HIS A 10 -12.16 0.66 -29.14
CA HIS A 10 -11.70 -0.63 -28.62
C HIS A 10 -10.40 -0.98 -29.33
N LEU A 11 -9.26 -0.86 -28.65
CA LEU A 11 -8.06 -1.56 -29.08
C LEU A 11 -8.17 -3.02 -28.60
N SER A 12 -8.77 -3.85 -29.44
CA SER A 12 -8.84 -5.28 -29.26
C SER A 12 -7.45 -5.89 -29.33
N ARG A 13 -6.95 -6.37 -28.19
CA ARG A 13 -5.90 -7.38 -28.15
C ARG A 13 -6.24 -8.43 -27.10
N ALA A 14 -6.83 -9.51 -27.57
CA ALA A 14 -7.00 -10.76 -26.85
C ALA A 14 -5.63 -11.39 -26.59
N LEU A 15 -5.48 -12.07 -25.44
CA LEU A 15 -5.10 -13.49 -25.32
C LEU A 15 -4.90 -13.88 -23.84
N ALA A 16 -5.56 -14.98 -23.46
CA ALA A 16 -5.33 -15.90 -22.32
C ALA A 16 -5.42 -15.34 -20.88
N GLY A 17 -6.06 -15.95 -19.88
CA GLY A 17 -6.69 -17.26 -19.72
C GLY A 17 -6.70 -17.61 -18.20
N GLY A 18 -7.71 -18.36 -17.72
CA GLY A 18 -7.53 -19.29 -16.59
C GLY A 18 -7.94 -18.86 -15.16
N ALA A 19 -9.15 -19.29 -14.77
CA ALA A 19 -9.60 -19.97 -13.53
C ALA A 19 -8.92 -19.80 -12.14
N ALA A 20 -9.77 -19.44 -11.17
CA ALA A 20 -10.13 -20.14 -9.91
C ALA A 20 -9.10 -20.54 -8.83
N GLY A 21 -9.51 -20.34 -7.57
CA GLY A 21 -9.03 -21.01 -6.34
C GLY A 21 -8.08 -20.15 -5.50
N GLY A 22 -8.17 -20.03 -4.17
CA GLY A 22 -9.00 -20.69 -3.18
C GLY A 22 -8.80 -20.03 -1.81
N ALA A 23 -9.69 -20.33 -0.87
CA ALA A 23 -9.63 -19.93 0.52
C ALA A 23 -8.54 -20.70 1.29
N GLY A 24 -8.00 -20.08 2.32
CA GLY A 24 -7.24 -20.77 3.37
C GLY A 24 -6.83 -19.82 4.50
N PRO A 25 -7.42 -19.93 5.70
CA PRO A 25 -6.86 -19.34 6.92
C PRO A 25 -5.80 -20.29 7.50
N GLY A 26 -4.54 -19.88 7.45
CA GLY A 26 -3.43 -20.58 8.11
C GLY A 26 -3.19 -19.98 9.49
N ALA A 27 -3.91 -20.46 10.49
CA ALA A 27 -3.45 -20.41 11.87
C ALA A 27 -2.39 -21.50 12.06
N SER A 28 -1.29 -21.19 12.74
CA SER A 28 -0.43 -22.22 13.32
C SER A 28 0.00 -21.77 14.73
N PRO A 29 -0.11 -22.66 15.73
CA PRO A 29 0.17 -22.40 17.14
C PRO A 29 1.64 -22.67 17.51
N ASP A 30 2.00 -22.19 18.70
CA ASP A 30 3.15 -22.46 19.59
C ASP A 30 4.28 -23.43 19.20
N GLY A 31 5.51 -23.03 19.54
CA GLY A 31 6.68 -23.91 19.59
C GLY A 31 7.93 -23.27 20.22
N SER A 32 7.95 -23.12 21.55
CA SER A 32 9.17 -23.40 22.35
C SER A 32 9.47 -24.91 22.24
N PRO A 33 10.73 -25.41 22.23
CA PRO A 33 11.70 -25.20 23.32
C PRO A 33 13.20 -25.26 22.91
N ALA A 34 14.11 -24.85 23.82
CA ALA A 34 15.39 -25.53 24.08
C ALA A 34 16.11 -24.84 25.26
N GLU A 35 15.81 -25.33 26.45
CA GLU A 35 16.66 -25.26 27.63
C GLU A 35 17.92 -26.09 27.35
N ALA A 36 19.11 -25.53 27.60
CA ALA A 36 20.34 -26.29 27.74
C ALA A 36 21.25 -25.62 28.77
N GLY A 37 21.47 -26.34 29.87
CA GLY A 37 22.78 -26.41 30.52
C GLY A 37 23.04 -25.40 31.64
N GLU A 38 22.99 -25.91 32.87
CA GLU A 38 23.60 -25.36 34.08
C GLU A 38 25.13 -25.47 34.00
N GLU A 39 25.87 -24.46 34.48
CA GLU A 39 27.11 -24.67 35.24
C GLU A 39 27.43 -23.44 36.12
N ASP A 40 27.57 -23.71 37.42
CA ASP A 40 27.92 -22.79 38.48
C ASP A 40 29.40 -22.36 38.38
N GLY A 41 29.66 -21.06 38.44
CA GLY A 41 31.00 -20.49 38.39
C GLY A 41 31.04 -19.13 39.11
N GLU A 42 31.72 -19.15 40.24
CA GLU A 42 31.95 -18.07 41.19
C GLU A 42 32.95 -17.00 40.68
N ASP A 43 32.69 -15.76 41.13
CA ASP A 43 33.55 -14.57 41.22
C ASP A 43 34.08 -13.78 39.99
N GLU A 44 34.00 -12.45 40.16
CA GLU A 44 34.74 -11.34 39.51
C GLU A 44 34.19 -10.58 38.26
N GLU A 45 33.94 -9.29 38.54
CA GLU A 45 33.79 -8.08 37.70
C GLU A 45 32.93 -8.10 36.43
N VAL A 46 31.64 -7.79 36.61
CA VAL A 46 30.76 -7.30 35.56
C VAL A 46 31.11 -5.86 35.14
N ILE A 47 32.05 -5.72 34.22
CA ILE A 47 32.18 -4.54 33.36
C ILE A 47 31.42 -4.75 32.04
N ASP A 48 30.09 -4.56 32.01
CA ASP A 48 29.43 -4.24 30.73
C ASP A 48 28.12 -3.45 30.90
N ALA A 49 28.27 -2.16 31.16
CA ALA A 49 27.17 -1.21 31.22
C ALA A 49 26.79 -0.66 29.83
N LEU A 50 26.52 -1.52 28.84
CA LEU A 50 26.25 -1.05 27.47
C LEU A 50 25.08 -1.70 26.70
N THR A 51 24.20 -2.51 27.30
CA THR A 51 23.05 -3.05 26.54
C THR A 51 21.72 -3.05 27.31
N SER A 52 21.19 -1.85 27.56
CA SER A 52 19.75 -1.65 27.79
C SER A 52 19.36 -0.24 27.35
N GLY A 53 19.59 0.06 26.08
CA GLY A 53 18.94 1.21 25.43
C GLY A 53 17.45 0.93 25.26
N PRO A 54 16.56 1.93 25.43
CA PRO A 54 15.12 1.73 25.23
C PRO A 54 14.88 1.16 23.83
N ALA A 55 14.15 0.04 23.75
CA ALA A 55 13.73 -0.56 22.50
C ALA A 55 12.94 0.49 21.69
N VAL A 56 13.61 1.12 20.72
CA VAL A 56 12.94 2.03 19.80
C VAL A 56 11.93 1.19 19.03
N PRO A 57 10.62 1.51 19.06
CA PRO A 57 9.66 0.80 18.24
C PRO A 57 10.13 0.96 16.79
N ALA A 58 10.29 -0.18 16.11
CA ALA A 58 10.63 -0.20 14.69
C ALA A 58 9.72 0.79 13.94
N PRO A 59 10.26 1.56 12.97
CA PRO A 59 9.48 2.55 12.25
C PRO A 59 8.19 1.91 11.72
N PRO A 60 7.05 2.63 11.76
CA PRO A 60 5.76 2.05 11.48
C PRO A 60 5.81 1.33 10.14
N SER A 61 5.71 0.00 10.19
CA SER A 61 5.55 -0.86 9.02
C SER A 61 4.50 -0.22 8.13
N CYS A 62 4.82 0.00 6.84
CA CYS A 62 3.95 0.70 5.90
C CYS A 62 2.49 0.24 6.07
N PRO A 63 1.53 1.17 6.27
CA PRO A 63 0.15 0.82 6.64
C PRO A 63 -0.61 0.07 5.52
N SER A 64 -0.03 0.03 4.33
CA SER A 64 -0.50 -0.78 3.22
C SER A 64 0.61 -1.06 2.21
N VAL A 65 0.47 -2.16 1.44
CA VAL A 65 1.36 -2.48 0.30
C VAL A 65 1.50 -1.30 -0.67
N GLY A 66 0.39 -0.61 -0.97
CA GLY A 66 0.38 0.54 -1.86
C GLY A 66 1.12 1.79 -1.35
N SER A 67 1.56 1.80 -0.10
CA SER A 67 2.28 2.91 0.52
C SER A 67 3.80 2.87 0.26
N ALA A 68 4.33 1.80 -0.35
CA ALA A 68 5.77 1.60 -0.56
C ALA A 68 6.46 2.76 -1.31
N ARG A 69 5.79 3.38 -2.28
CA ARG A 69 6.31 4.52 -3.07
C ARG A 69 5.73 5.87 -2.63
N HIS A 70 5.31 5.98 -1.37
CA HIS A 70 4.74 7.23 -0.85
C HIS A 70 5.78 8.35 -0.79
N HIS A 71 6.97 8.06 -0.26
CA HIS A 71 8.07 9.02 -0.14
C HIS A 71 8.55 9.57 -1.49
N GLU A 72 8.44 8.76 -2.55
CA GLU A 72 8.73 9.18 -3.93
C GLU A 72 7.61 10.05 -4.55
N GLY A 73 6.48 10.21 -3.87
CA GLY A 73 5.29 10.89 -4.40
C GLY A 73 4.52 10.09 -5.47
N LEU A 74 5.06 8.96 -5.94
CA LEU A 74 4.51 8.11 -7.01
C LEU A 74 3.38 7.17 -6.55
N CYS A 75 3.04 7.20 -5.28
CA CYS A 75 1.93 6.44 -4.74
C CYS A 75 0.56 6.84 -5.31
N ARG A 76 -0.39 5.89 -5.27
CA ARG A 76 -1.81 6.11 -5.59
C ARG A 76 -2.62 6.08 -4.29
N PRO A 77 -3.27 7.18 -3.88
CA PRO A 77 -4.01 7.22 -2.62
C PRO A 77 -5.24 6.31 -2.65
N CYS A 78 -5.57 5.70 -1.51
CA CYS A 78 -6.77 4.88 -1.36
C CYS A 78 -8.03 5.75 -1.30
N ASP A 79 -9.02 5.46 -2.14
CA ASP A 79 -10.32 6.17 -2.14
C ASP A 79 -11.13 5.96 -0.84
N PHE A 80 -10.86 4.86 -0.12
CA PHE A 80 -11.68 4.40 1.00
C PHE A 80 -11.07 4.67 2.38
N VAL A 81 -9.76 4.92 2.48
CA VAL A 81 -9.04 5.06 3.76
C VAL A 81 -9.53 6.29 4.55
N HIS A 82 -9.69 7.44 3.89
CA HIS A 82 -10.15 8.69 4.52
C HIS A 82 -11.60 8.64 4.99
N ARG A 83 -12.38 7.66 4.51
CA ARG A 83 -13.77 7.44 4.91
C ARG A 83 -13.91 6.35 5.96
N GLY A 84 -12.81 5.72 6.39
CA GLY A 84 -12.84 4.57 7.30
C GLY A 84 -13.51 3.33 6.72
N ARG A 85 -13.59 3.20 5.39
CA ARG A 85 -14.29 2.09 4.71
C ARG A 85 -13.34 1.10 4.02
N CYS A 86 -12.03 1.30 4.14
CA CYS A 86 -11.06 0.37 3.57
C CYS A 86 -11.06 -0.94 4.37
N ARG A 87 -11.35 -2.07 3.71
CA ARG A 87 -11.39 -3.41 4.34
C ARG A 87 -10.10 -4.21 4.14
N ALA A 88 -9.22 -3.77 3.25
CA ALA A 88 -8.00 -4.51 2.92
C ALA A 88 -6.88 -4.31 3.96
N GLY A 89 -6.95 -3.25 4.79
CA GLY A 89 -5.93 -2.97 5.80
C GLY A 89 -4.52 -2.90 5.22
N SER A 90 -3.60 -3.66 5.80
CA SER A 90 -2.20 -3.78 5.35
C SER A 90 -2.05 -4.37 3.95
N SER A 91 -2.99 -5.19 3.48
CA SER A 91 -2.96 -5.77 2.13
C SER A 91 -3.43 -4.81 1.02
N CYS A 92 -3.87 -3.60 1.37
CA CYS A 92 -4.38 -2.63 0.40
C CYS A 92 -3.31 -2.24 -0.64
N GLN A 93 -3.62 -2.39 -1.93
CA GLN A 93 -2.74 -1.97 -3.02
C GLN A 93 -2.66 -0.45 -3.23
N PHE A 94 -3.43 0.31 -2.45
CA PHE A 94 -3.43 1.76 -2.48
C PHE A 94 -2.82 2.34 -1.21
N CYS A 95 -2.26 3.53 -1.33
CA CYS A 95 -1.56 4.23 -0.28
C CYS A 95 -2.53 4.70 0.82
N HIS A 96 -2.19 4.36 2.06
CA HIS A 96 -2.88 4.82 3.28
C HIS A 96 -2.15 5.99 3.97
N LEU A 97 -0.93 6.33 3.53
CA LEU A 97 -0.13 7.44 4.09
C LEU A 97 -0.47 8.81 3.51
N CYS A 98 -1.12 8.88 2.35
CA CYS A 98 -1.55 10.16 1.81
C CYS A 98 -2.52 10.85 2.75
N THR A 99 -2.43 12.17 2.89
CA THR A 99 -3.42 12.95 3.63
C THR A 99 -4.71 13.10 2.83
N ALA A 100 -5.81 13.45 3.51
CA ALA A 100 -7.07 13.75 2.82
C ALA A 100 -6.91 14.92 1.84
N GLU A 101 -6.12 15.93 2.21
CA GLU A 101 -5.80 17.05 1.33
C GLU A 101 -5.07 16.58 0.06
N ASP A 102 -4.01 15.76 0.21
CA ASP A 102 -3.28 15.22 -0.93
C ASP A 102 -4.18 14.39 -1.85
N TYR A 103 -5.08 13.59 -1.25
CA TYR A 103 -6.07 12.83 -1.99
C TYR A 103 -6.97 13.74 -2.85
N PHE A 104 -7.58 14.77 -2.25
CA PHE A 104 -8.47 15.68 -2.97
C PHE A 104 -7.71 16.50 -4.02
N ARG A 105 -6.51 16.97 -3.69
CA ARG A 105 -5.63 17.72 -4.60
C ARG A 105 -5.29 16.89 -5.83
N ARG A 106 -4.79 15.66 -5.65
CA ARG A 106 -4.45 14.74 -6.76
C ARG A 106 -5.68 14.37 -7.59
N LYS A 107 -6.83 14.14 -6.94
CA LYS A 107 -8.10 13.85 -7.62
C LYS A 107 -8.56 15.00 -8.51
N SER A 108 -8.48 16.23 -8.00
CA SER A 108 -8.82 17.44 -8.75
C SER A 108 -7.87 17.63 -9.95
N GLN A 109 -6.56 17.51 -9.73
CA GLN A 109 -5.56 17.61 -10.80
C GLN A 109 -5.79 16.57 -11.91
N ARG A 110 -6.06 15.31 -11.56
CA ARG A 110 -6.38 14.25 -12.54
C ARG A 110 -7.63 14.59 -13.35
N LYS A 111 -8.67 15.13 -12.71
CA LYS A 111 -9.90 15.57 -13.38
C LYS A 111 -9.64 16.73 -14.33
N MET A 112 -8.85 17.73 -13.91
CA MET A 112 -8.49 18.87 -14.74
C MET A 112 -7.65 18.43 -15.95
N ARG A 113 -6.60 17.64 -15.72
CA ARG A 113 -5.74 17.12 -16.79
C ARG A 113 -6.55 16.35 -17.84
N ARG A 114 -7.47 15.49 -17.41
CA ARG A 114 -8.38 14.77 -18.31
C ARG A 114 -9.23 15.73 -19.16
N ARG A 115 -9.74 16.82 -18.58
CA ARG A 115 -10.52 17.83 -19.33
C ARG A 115 -9.69 18.58 -20.36
N ILE A 116 -8.44 18.94 -20.03
CA ILE A 116 -7.52 19.60 -20.96
C ILE A 116 -7.22 18.68 -22.13
N LEU A 117 -6.84 17.42 -21.85
CA LEU A 117 -6.53 16.43 -22.88
C LEU A 117 -7.73 16.16 -23.80
N CYS A 118 -8.94 16.02 -23.24
CA CYS A 118 -10.16 15.85 -24.03
C CYS A 118 -10.39 17.02 -25.01
N ARG A 119 -10.24 18.27 -24.53
CA ARG A 119 -10.38 19.47 -25.38
C ARG A 119 -9.28 19.58 -26.45
N GLN A 120 -8.07 19.09 -26.15
CA GLN A 120 -6.98 19.04 -27.14
C GLN A 120 -7.32 18.05 -28.25
N GLN A 121 -7.74 16.84 -27.89
CA GLN A 121 -8.16 15.82 -28.85
C GLN A 121 -9.32 16.29 -29.74
N GLU A 122 -10.31 16.98 -29.17
CA GLU A 122 -11.43 17.57 -29.93
C GLU A 122 -10.96 18.62 -30.96
N ARG A 123 -9.92 19.41 -30.64
CA ARG A 123 -9.36 20.39 -31.58
C ARG A 123 -8.49 19.76 -32.65
N GLU A 124 -7.76 18.70 -32.33
CA GLU A 124 -6.93 17.96 -33.30
C GLU A 124 -7.79 17.15 -34.28
N ALA A 125 -9.02 16.80 -33.91
CA ALA A 125 -9.95 16.05 -34.73
C ALA A 125 -10.87 16.91 -35.62
N ALA A 126 -10.85 18.24 -35.46
CA ALA A 126 -11.66 19.19 -36.23
C ALA A 126 -10.87 19.79 -37.40
#